data_AF-A0A1Z7ZWN7-F1
#
_entry.id   AF-A0A1Z7ZWN7-F1
#
_cell.length_a   1.000
_cell.length_b   1.000
_cell.length_c   1.000
_cell.angle_alpha   90.00
_cell.angle_beta   90.00
_cell.angle_gamma   90.00
#
_symmetry.space_group_name_H-M   'P 1'
#
loop_
_entity.id
_entity.type
_entity.pdbx_description
1 polymer ?
#
loop_
_entity_poly.entity_id
_entity_poly.type
_entity_poly.pdbx_seq_one_letter_code
_entity_poly.pdbx_strand_id
1 'polypeptide(L)'
;LADGEVIGHAAMTSTAIANQGTEEADVIGGSPDDDQVYYGLGGNDSINTGGTRNTRDTVYGGDGDDAINSGSGDDHLYGDAGNDVIQAGDGNDEVYGGAGNDTLSADFNGSNSLEGGEGDDILRINRSTQNKSGGKASYGVNTFVGGTGNDRLEGWTGADTYIFNRGDGQDVINDFDYGKAFGGYGESSGSLNKTDRIELGVSIDKNQLWFSQQGNDLVIDVIGEDDQIRIESWYSGDRYRIEEIELSDGAMLIESQVEQLVLAMASFDVQSSSSMDLQAAVDNELQIVIAESWQSPQV
;
A
#
# COMPACT_ATOMS: atom_id res chain seq x y z
N LEU A 1 -24.37 -0.78 -12.13
CA LEU A 1 -24.00 -0.89 -13.55
C LEU A 1 -22.87 0.13 -13.67
N ALA A 2 -21.59 -0.21 -13.47
CA ALA A 2 -20.79 -1.27 -14.05
C ALA A 2 -20.62 -1.10 -15.57
N ASP A 3 -19.90 -0.05 -15.93
CA ASP A 3 -19.12 0.07 -17.16
C ASP A 3 -18.11 1.22 -17.01
N GLY A 4 -16.83 0.86 -16.92
CA GLY A 4 -15.72 1.79 -17.08
C GLY A 4 -15.74 2.40 -18.46
N GLU A 5 -16.47 3.51 -18.61
CA GLU A 5 -16.50 4.30 -19.84
C GLU A 5 -15.17 5.04 -19.98
N VAL A 6 -14.23 4.40 -20.66
CA VAL A 6 -13.04 5.03 -21.23
C VAL A 6 -13.51 6.10 -22.20
N ILE A 7 -13.36 7.37 -21.83
CA ILE A 7 -13.64 8.49 -22.74
C ILE A 7 -12.50 8.53 -23.76
N GLY A 8 -12.75 7.87 -24.89
CA GLY A 8 -11.82 7.81 -26.02
C GLY A 8 -11.42 9.20 -26.52
N HIS A 9 -10.11 9.35 -26.66
CA HIS A 9 -9.32 10.48 -27.12
C HIS A 9 -9.73 10.98 -28.54
N ALA A 10 -10.84 11.71 -28.66
CA ALA A 10 -11.24 12.31 -29.93
C ALA A 10 -11.81 13.74 -29.77
N ALA A 11 -11.00 14.69 -30.26
CA ALA A 11 -11.32 16.07 -30.64
C ALA A 11 -11.45 17.11 -29.52
N MET A 12 -10.31 17.67 -29.10
CA MET A 12 -10.26 19.01 -28.50
C MET A 12 -9.30 19.91 -29.28
N THR A 13 -9.81 20.54 -30.33
CA THR A 13 -9.15 21.68 -30.97
C THR A 13 -9.36 22.95 -30.15
N SER A 14 -8.26 23.56 -29.72
CA SER A 14 -8.08 25.00 -29.46
C SER A 14 -8.91 25.67 -28.35
N THR A 15 -8.61 25.38 -27.08
CA THR A 15 -8.53 26.40 -26.01
C THR A 15 -7.55 25.85 -24.97
N ALA A 16 -6.37 26.46 -24.81
CA ALA A 16 -5.45 26.10 -23.73
C ALA A 16 -6.17 26.31 -22.40
N ILE A 17 -6.47 25.23 -21.69
CA ILE A 17 -6.88 25.23 -20.29
C ILE A 17 -5.59 25.50 -19.50
N ALA A 18 -5.63 26.34 -18.47
CA ALA A 18 -4.44 26.90 -17.82
C ALA A 18 -3.49 25.87 -17.17
N ASN A 19 -3.87 24.59 -17.12
CA ASN A 19 -3.19 23.52 -16.41
C ASN A 19 -3.04 22.25 -17.27
N GLN A 20 -3.01 22.39 -18.60
CA GLN A 20 -2.88 21.26 -19.54
C GLN A 20 -1.57 21.38 -20.32
N GLY A 21 -0.78 20.30 -20.31
CA GLY A 21 0.42 20.09 -21.11
C GLY A 21 0.13 19.69 -22.56
N THR A 22 1.09 18.99 -23.14
CA THR A 22 1.17 18.56 -24.53
C THR A 22 1.63 17.11 -24.59
N GLU A 23 1.84 16.57 -25.80
CA GLU A 23 2.39 15.21 -25.97
C GLU A 23 3.93 15.17 -25.83
N GLU A 24 4.52 16.23 -25.28
CA GLU A 24 5.95 16.41 -25.09
C GLU A 24 6.21 16.82 -23.64
N ALA A 25 7.41 16.57 -23.13
CA ALA A 25 7.78 16.93 -21.77
C ALA A 25 7.52 18.41 -21.42
N ASP A 26 6.68 18.62 -20.42
CA ASP A 26 6.20 19.91 -19.95
C ASP A 26 6.60 20.20 -18.50
N VAL A 27 6.52 21.48 -18.14
CA VAL A 27 6.64 21.94 -16.75
C VAL A 27 5.37 22.68 -16.41
N ILE A 28 4.52 22.03 -15.60
CA ILE A 28 3.22 22.54 -15.20
C ILE A 28 3.31 23.01 -13.75
N GLY A 29 3.07 24.30 -13.54
CA GLY A 29 3.08 24.92 -12.22
C GLY A 29 1.70 25.45 -11.86
N GLY A 30 1.22 25.07 -10.68
CA GLY A 30 -0.01 25.56 -10.09
C GLY A 30 0.15 26.91 -9.40
N SER A 31 -0.96 27.64 -9.30
CA SER A 31 -1.10 28.77 -8.38
C SER A 31 -1.72 28.27 -7.07
N PRO A 32 -1.49 28.94 -5.93
CA PRO A 32 -2.10 28.57 -4.64
C PRO A 32 -3.61 28.88 -4.57
N ASP A 33 -4.30 28.84 -5.71
CA ASP A 33 -5.75 29.09 -5.85
C ASP A 33 -6.56 27.84 -5.43
N ASP A 34 -7.90 27.93 -5.42
CA ASP A 34 -8.81 26.83 -5.05
C ASP A 34 -8.58 25.57 -5.92
N ASP A 35 -9.08 24.41 -5.49
CA ASP A 35 -9.09 23.10 -6.16
C ASP A 35 -8.95 23.14 -7.70
N GLN A 36 -7.82 22.65 -8.23
CA GLN A 36 -7.51 22.65 -9.65
C GLN A 36 -7.40 21.23 -10.23
N VAL A 37 -7.50 21.14 -11.56
CA VAL A 37 -7.20 19.92 -12.31
C VAL A 37 -6.02 20.18 -13.24
N TYR A 38 -5.05 19.27 -13.25
CA TYR A 38 -3.84 19.32 -14.07
C TYR A 38 -3.76 18.08 -14.97
N TYR A 39 -3.30 18.26 -16.20
CA TYR A 39 -3.12 17.19 -17.18
C TYR A 39 -1.74 17.33 -17.83
N GLY A 40 -0.85 16.35 -17.66
CA GLY A 40 0.43 16.27 -18.38
C GLY A 40 0.23 15.91 -19.85
N LEU A 41 -0.56 14.86 -20.09
CA LEU A 41 -0.86 14.20 -21.37
C LEU A 41 0.20 13.21 -21.80
N GLY A 42 1.29 13.64 -22.44
CA GLY A 42 2.29 12.74 -22.97
C GLY A 42 3.70 13.31 -22.83
N GLY A 43 4.71 12.45 -22.78
CA GLY A 43 6.06 12.87 -22.46
C GLY A 43 6.29 12.92 -20.94
N ASN A 44 7.55 13.15 -20.55
CA ASN A 44 7.95 13.11 -19.15
C ASN A 44 7.77 14.50 -18.52
N ASP A 45 6.73 14.67 -17.73
CA ASP A 45 6.29 15.96 -17.22
C ASP A 45 6.77 16.24 -15.80
N SER A 46 6.88 17.52 -15.47
CA SER A 46 7.08 17.99 -14.11
C SER A 46 5.90 18.83 -13.67
N ILE A 47 5.06 18.26 -12.81
CA ILE A 47 3.82 18.87 -12.33
C ILE A 47 3.97 19.23 -10.86
N ASN A 48 3.85 20.52 -10.56
CA ASN A 48 3.85 21.02 -9.18
C ASN A 48 2.64 21.90 -8.96
N THR A 49 1.66 21.47 -8.16
CA THR A 49 0.41 22.22 -7.97
C THR A 49 0.57 23.38 -6.97
N GLY A 50 1.67 23.41 -6.20
CA GLY A 50 2.04 24.54 -5.35
C GLY A 50 1.17 24.71 -4.09
N GLY A 51 0.41 23.67 -3.70
CA GLY A 51 -0.47 23.67 -2.54
C GLY A 51 0.27 23.94 -1.22
N THR A 52 0.23 25.19 -0.74
CA THR A 52 0.58 25.54 0.66
C THR A 52 -0.67 25.76 1.52
N ARG A 53 -1.84 25.62 0.90
CA ARG A 53 -3.17 25.71 1.49
C ARG A 53 -3.78 24.32 1.39
N ASN A 54 -4.70 23.96 2.30
CA ASN A 54 -5.43 22.69 2.24
C ASN A 54 -6.45 22.70 1.08
N THR A 55 -5.98 22.75 -0.17
CA THR A 55 -6.76 22.66 -1.41
C THR A 55 -6.83 21.21 -1.85
N ARG A 56 -7.82 20.82 -2.64
CA ARG A 56 -7.88 19.48 -3.25
C ARG A 56 -7.57 19.61 -4.72
N ASP A 57 -6.39 19.17 -5.12
CA ASP A 57 -6.01 19.12 -6.52
C ASP A 57 -6.25 17.74 -7.11
N THR A 58 -6.51 17.70 -8.42
CA THR A 58 -6.50 16.47 -9.20
C THR A 58 -5.41 16.57 -10.27
N VAL A 59 -4.51 15.59 -10.32
CA VAL A 59 -3.41 15.58 -11.28
C VAL A 59 -3.41 14.27 -12.06
N TYR A 60 -3.35 14.39 -13.38
CA TYR A 60 -3.11 13.29 -14.30
C TYR A 60 -1.74 13.52 -14.96
N GLY A 61 -0.80 12.60 -14.77
CA GLY A 61 0.49 12.57 -15.46
C GLY A 61 0.26 12.30 -16.95
N GLY A 62 -0.15 11.07 -17.27
CA GLY A 62 -0.47 10.64 -18.62
C GLY A 62 0.53 9.60 -19.11
N ASP A 63 0.90 9.66 -20.39
CA ASP A 63 1.92 8.76 -20.95
C ASP A 63 3.32 9.36 -20.72
N GLY A 64 4.21 8.71 -19.97
CA GLY A 64 5.58 9.17 -19.75
C GLY A 64 6.05 8.92 -18.33
N ASP A 65 7.35 9.10 -18.06
CA ASP A 65 7.83 9.04 -16.67
C ASP A 65 7.68 10.43 -16.03
N ASP A 66 6.63 10.64 -15.26
CA ASP A 66 6.22 11.94 -14.72
C ASP A 66 6.72 12.17 -13.28
N ALA A 67 6.88 13.46 -12.94
CA ALA A 67 7.21 13.91 -11.59
C ALA A 67 6.12 14.82 -11.06
N ILE A 68 5.32 14.31 -10.12
CA ILE A 68 4.15 14.99 -9.56
C ILE A 68 4.39 15.39 -8.09
N ASN A 69 4.09 16.65 -7.75
CA ASN A 69 4.09 17.15 -6.37
C ASN A 69 2.86 18.03 -6.12
N SER A 70 1.94 17.62 -5.24
CA SER A 70 0.71 18.38 -4.95
C SER A 70 0.77 19.19 -3.64
N GLY A 71 1.57 18.76 -2.68
CA GLY A 71 2.01 19.59 -1.56
C GLY A 71 1.16 19.45 -0.31
N SER A 72 0.09 20.22 -0.16
CA SER A 72 -0.80 20.13 1.00
C SER A 72 -2.23 20.14 0.51
N GLY A 73 -3.07 19.28 1.06
CA GLY A 73 -4.36 19.04 0.44
C GLY A 73 -4.88 17.65 0.69
N ASP A 74 -6.13 17.40 0.35
CA ASP A 74 -6.62 16.03 0.20
C ASP A 74 -6.67 15.78 -1.30
N ASP A 75 -5.57 15.35 -1.91
CA ASP A 75 -5.36 15.36 -3.37
C ASP A 75 -5.68 14.02 -4.05
N HIS A 76 -5.95 14.07 -5.35
CA HIS A 76 -6.16 12.91 -6.24
C HIS A 76 -5.08 12.89 -7.32
N LEU A 77 -4.16 11.93 -7.27
CA LEU A 77 -2.99 11.89 -8.15
C LEU A 77 -2.96 10.60 -8.95
N TYR A 78 -2.78 10.71 -10.26
CA TYR A 78 -2.69 9.61 -11.21
C TYR A 78 -1.38 9.78 -11.99
N GLY A 79 -0.49 8.80 -11.92
CA GLY A 79 0.69 8.71 -12.80
C GLY A 79 0.31 8.32 -14.22
N ASP A 80 -0.61 7.35 -14.32
CA ASP A 80 -1.10 6.73 -15.56
C ASP A 80 -0.10 5.74 -16.17
N ALA A 81 0.65 6.06 -17.21
CA ALA A 81 1.51 5.09 -17.89
C ALA A 81 2.97 5.57 -17.93
N GLY A 82 3.87 4.86 -17.28
CA GLY A 82 5.29 5.18 -17.21
C GLY A 82 5.83 4.87 -15.81
N ASN A 83 7.08 5.25 -15.54
CA ASN A 83 7.67 5.07 -14.21
C ASN A 83 7.62 6.40 -13.46
N ASP A 84 6.55 6.62 -12.72
CA ASP A 84 6.20 7.90 -12.14
C ASP A 84 6.81 8.10 -10.76
N VAL A 85 7.05 9.37 -10.43
CA VAL A 85 7.46 9.79 -9.08
C VAL A 85 6.42 10.75 -8.54
N ILE A 86 5.61 10.26 -7.60
CA ILE A 86 4.51 11.02 -7.02
C ILE A 86 4.78 11.34 -5.55
N GLN A 87 4.69 12.62 -5.21
CA GLN A 87 4.72 13.12 -3.84
C GLN A 87 3.44 13.90 -3.54
N ALA A 88 2.52 13.27 -2.82
CA ALA A 88 1.25 13.90 -2.46
C ALA A 88 1.42 14.97 -1.38
N GLY A 89 2.18 14.64 -0.33
CA GLY A 89 2.49 15.58 0.74
C GLY A 89 1.50 15.49 1.91
N ASP A 90 1.12 16.63 2.50
CA ASP A 90 0.31 16.68 3.72
C ASP A 90 -1.20 16.60 3.40
N GLY A 91 -1.90 15.64 3.99
CA GLY A 91 -3.36 15.55 4.03
C GLY A 91 -3.81 14.15 3.66
N ASN A 92 -5.10 13.95 3.35
CA ASN A 92 -5.62 12.61 3.02
C ASN A 92 -5.62 12.44 1.51
N ASP A 93 -4.56 11.83 1.00
CA ASP A 93 -4.33 11.74 -0.44
C ASP A 93 -4.76 10.38 -1.00
N GLU A 94 -5.26 10.40 -2.24
CA GLU A 94 -5.43 9.21 -3.08
C GLU A 94 -4.40 9.25 -4.21
N VAL A 95 -3.51 8.26 -4.25
CA VAL A 95 -2.38 8.21 -5.16
C VAL A 95 -2.42 6.90 -5.93
N TYR A 96 -2.44 6.98 -7.25
CA TYR A 96 -2.45 5.86 -8.18
C TYR A 96 -1.23 5.98 -9.10
N GLY A 97 -0.34 5.00 -9.10
CA GLY A 97 0.81 4.94 -10.00
C GLY A 97 0.37 4.64 -11.43
N GLY A 98 -0.21 3.47 -11.63
CA GLY A 98 -0.76 3.04 -12.91
C GLY A 98 0.08 1.91 -13.49
N ALA A 99 0.62 2.08 -14.69
CA ALA A 99 1.43 1.07 -15.35
C ALA A 99 2.88 1.50 -15.46
N GLY A 100 3.79 0.70 -14.92
CA GLY A 100 5.23 0.95 -14.85
C GLY A 100 5.71 0.83 -13.40
N ASN A 101 7.00 1.09 -13.18
CA ASN A 101 7.60 0.94 -11.85
C ASN A 101 7.61 2.29 -11.14
N ASP A 102 6.63 2.51 -10.29
CA ASP A 102 6.33 3.80 -9.69
C ASP A 102 6.97 4.00 -8.31
N THR A 103 7.18 5.26 -7.95
CA THR A 103 7.57 5.66 -6.60
C THR A 103 6.54 6.63 -6.05
N LEU A 104 5.68 6.12 -5.17
CA LEU A 104 4.57 6.85 -4.58
C LEU A 104 4.85 7.20 -3.13
N SER A 105 4.57 8.44 -2.73
CA SER A 105 4.71 8.83 -1.33
C SER A 105 3.75 9.92 -0.87
N ALA A 106 3.31 9.79 0.38
CA ALA A 106 2.53 10.80 1.11
C ALA A 106 3.20 11.10 2.46
N ASP A 107 2.90 12.23 3.09
CA ASP A 107 3.42 12.56 4.42
C ASP A 107 2.52 11.94 5.51
N PHE A 108 3.09 11.65 6.68
CA PHE A 108 2.35 11.05 7.82
C PHE A 108 1.17 11.88 8.35
N ASN A 109 1.00 13.15 7.93
CA ASN A 109 -0.06 14.03 8.40
C ASN A 109 -1.37 13.82 7.63
N GLY A 110 -1.91 12.61 7.66
CA GLY A 110 -3.17 12.29 7.00
C GLY A 110 -3.30 10.79 6.78
N SER A 111 -4.48 10.35 6.37
CA SER A 111 -4.81 8.97 6.06
C SER A 111 -4.85 8.83 4.54
N ASN A 112 -3.89 8.09 3.99
CA ASN A 112 -3.65 8.07 2.55
C ASN A 112 -4.02 6.71 1.94
N SER A 113 -4.40 6.71 0.67
CA SER A 113 -4.55 5.50 -0.15
C SER A 113 -3.51 5.53 -1.26
N LEU A 114 -2.62 4.55 -1.29
CA LEU A 114 -1.57 4.42 -2.30
C LEU A 114 -1.78 3.11 -3.05
N GLU A 115 -1.90 3.20 -4.38
CA GLU A 115 -2.03 2.06 -5.30
C GLU A 115 -0.93 2.14 -6.36
N GLY A 116 -0.05 1.13 -6.40
CA GLY A 116 1.06 1.04 -7.36
C GLY A 116 0.54 0.74 -8.76
N GLY A 117 -0.04 -0.45 -8.95
CA GLY A 117 -0.69 -0.86 -10.20
C GLY A 117 0.05 -2.00 -10.87
N GLU A 118 0.43 -1.85 -12.15
CA GLU A 118 1.24 -2.84 -12.86
C GLU A 118 2.72 -2.46 -12.80
N GLY A 119 3.59 -3.25 -12.17
CA GLY A 119 5.03 -2.99 -12.15
C GLY A 119 5.63 -3.27 -10.79
N ASP A 120 6.96 -3.12 -10.67
CA ASP A 120 7.62 -3.23 -9.35
C ASP A 120 7.65 -1.85 -8.69
N ASP A 121 6.76 -1.61 -7.71
CA ASP A 121 6.49 -0.30 -7.15
C ASP A 121 7.12 -0.06 -5.76
N ILE A 122 7.25 1.22 -5.39
CA ILE A 122 7.64 1.65 -4.04
C ILE A 122 6.58 2.61 -3.50
N LEU A 123 5.82 2.15 -2.51
CA LEU A 123 4.80 2.94 -1.81
C LEU A 123 5.27 3.22 -0.39
N ARG A 124 5.34 4.50 0.00
CA ARG A 124 5.92 4.87 1.29
C ARG A 124 5.28 6.08 1.95
N ILE A 125 5.11 6.00 3.26
CA ILE A 125 4.75 7.14 4.09
C ILE A 125 6.02 7.82 4.59
N ASN A 126 6.16 9.08 4.21
CA ASN A 126 7.28 9.90 4.61
C ASN A 126 7.05 10.49 5.99
N ARG A 127 8.11 10.46 6.80
CA ARG A 127 8.19 11.34 7.95
C ARG A 127 8.24 12.79 7.46
N SER A 128 7.15 13.54 7.62
CA SER A 128 7.10 14.98 7.40
C SER A 128 8.30 15.65 8.06
N THR A 129 9.10 16.31 7.22
CA THR A 129 10.23 17.13 7.65
C THR A 129 9.75 18.45 8.25
N GLN A 130 8.46 18.75 8.09
CA GLN A 130 7.80 19.87 8.74
C GLN A 130 7.58 19.50 10.20
N ASN A 131 8.56 19.85 11.03
CA ASN A 131 8.37 20.02 12.47
C ASN A 131 7.25 21.06 12.70
N LYS A 132 5.97 20.66 12.55
CA LYS A 132 4.83 21.42 13.04
C LYS A 132 4.94 21.41 14.56
N SER A 133 5.74 22.35 15.07
CA SER A 133 5.92 22.60 16.49
C SER A 133 4.54 22.79 17.13
N GLY A 134 4.06 21.76 17.82
CA GLY A 134 2.79 21.80 18.56
C GLY A 134 1.57 21.17 17.87
N GLY A 135 1.70 20.57 16.67
CA GLY A 135 0.68 19.67 16.16
C GLY A 135 0.76 18.33 16.89
N LYS A 136 -0.38 17.77 17.33
CA LYS A 136 -0.40 16.34 17.68
C LYS A 136 0.01 15.58 16.43
N ALA A 137 0.92 14.61 16.56
CA ALA A 137 1.13 13.66 15.47
C ALA A 137 -0.23 13.03 15.17
N SER A 138 -0.74 13.25 13.96
CA SER A 138 -1.81 12.40 13.45
C SER A 138 -1.10 11.15 13.00
N TYR A 139 -1.41 10.00 13.61
CA TYR A 139 -1.02 8.73 13.04
C TYR A 139 -2.04 8.47 11.93
N GLY A 140 -1.63 8.70 10.69
CA GLY A 140 -2.42 8.32 9.53
C GLY A 140 -2.86 6.86 9.62
N VAL A 141 -4.04 6.56 9.13
CA VAL A 141 -4.45 5.19 8.81
C VAL A 141 -4.29 5.10 7.30
N ASN A 142 -3.29 4.37 6.82
CA ASN A 142 -3.00 4.33 5.40
C ASN A 142 -3.43 3.00 4.79
N THR A 143 -3.78 3.01 3.51
CA THR A 143 -4.04 1.82 2.72
C THR A 143 -2.99 1.72 1.62
N PHE A 144 -2.42 0.52 1.47
CA PHE A 144 -1.44 0.20 0.44
C PHE A 144 -1.98 -0.93 -0.42
N VAL A 145 -1.95 -0.74 -1.74
CA VAL A 145 -2.19 -1.77 -2.73
C VAL A 145 -0.97 -1.75 -3.64
N GLY A 146 -0.13 -2.79 -3.57
CA GLY A 146 1.00 -2.91 -4.50
C GLY A 146 0.49 -3.03 -5.94
N GLY A 147 -0.34 -4.05 -6.16
CA GLY A 147 -0.85 -4.38 -7.48
C GLY A 147 -0.09 -5.60 -8.00
N THR A 148 0.12 -5.70 -9.30
CA THR A 148 0.89 -6.81 -9.87
C THR A 148 2.36 -6.43 -10.00
N GLY A 149 3.26 -7.23 -9.44
CA GLY A 149 4.70 -7.00 -9.57
C GLY A 149 5.47 -7.53 -8.38
N ASN A 150 6.50 -6.83 -7.93
CA ASN A 150 7.17 -7.13 -6.67
C ASN A 150 7.35 -5.82 -5.93
N ASP A 151 6.40 -5.53 -5.06
CA ASP A 151 6.25 -4.19 -4.51
C ASP A 151 6.93 -4.03 -3.16
N ARG A 152 7.27 -2.79 -2.84
CA ARG A 152 7.77 -2.40 -1.53
C ARG A 152 6.82 -1.43 -0.85
N LEU A 153 6.26 -1.85 0.28
CA LEU A 153 5.26 -1.10 1.04
C LEU A 153 5.83 -0.67 2.40
N GLU A 154 5.89 0.64 2.67
CA GLU A 154 6.47 1.21 3.89
C GLU A 154 5.45 2.11 4.63
N GLY A 155 4.68 1.54 5.57
CA GLY A 155 3.59 2.24 6.29
C GLY A 155 4.04 3.17 7.42
N TRP A 156 5.21 2.91 8.03
CA TRP A 156 5.70 3.64 9.19
C TRP A 156 4.78 3.49 10.42
N THR A 157 4.07 4.53 10.83
CA THR A 157 3.30 4.57 12.07
C THR A 157 1.86 4.85 11.72
N GLY A 158 0.96 4.04 12.26
CA GLY A 158 -0.45 4.12 11.91
C GLY A 158 -1.16 2.89 12.43
N ALA A 159 -2.43 2.76 12.05
CA ALA A 159 -2.98 1.44 11.81
C ALA A 159 -3.07 1.33 10.30
N ASP A 160 -2.05 0.74 9.70
CA ASP A 160 -1.92 0.66 8.25
C ASP A 160 -2.56 -0.64 7.74
N THR A 161 -3.11 -0.59 6.53
CA THR A 161 -3.75 -1.72 5.85
C THR A 161 -3.00 -2.01 4.56
N TYR A 162 -2.49 -3.22 4.43
CA TYR A 162 -1.79 -3.72 3.25
C TYR A 162 -2.70 -4.74 2.55
N ILE A 163 -3.16 -4.43 1.35
CA ILE A 163 -4.04 -5.32 0.59
C ILE A 163 -3.18 -6.17 -0.34
N PHE A 164 -3.41 -7.49 -0.31
CA PHE A 164 -2.72 -8.44 -1.16
C PHE A 164 -3.71 -9.40 -1.82
N ASN A 165 -3.59 -9.54 -3.14
CA ASN A 165 -4.39 -10.43 -3.97
C ASN A 165 -3.51 -11.50 -4.61
N ARG A 166 -4.16 -12.54 -5.12
CA ARG A 166 -3.48 -13.54 -5.91
C ARG A 166 -3.06 -12.95 -7.26
N GLY A 167 -1.82 -13.16 -7.64
CA GLY A 167 -1.19 -12.58 -8.83
C GLY A 167 -0.44 -11.28 -8.56
N ASP A 168 -0.45 -10.79 -7.32
CA ASP A 168 0.25 -9.56 -6.94
C ASP A 168 1.78 -9.75 -6.95
N GLY A 169 2.26 -11.00 -6.88
CA GLY A 169 3.68 -11.34 -6.95
C GLY A 169 4.36 -11.35 -5.59
N GLN A 170 5.61 -10.88 -5.49
CA GLN A 170 6.43 -11.03 -4.28
C GLN A 170 6.68 -9.71 -3.57
N ASP A 171 5.76 -9.37 -2.67
CA ASP A 171 5.77 -8.07 -2.00
C ASP A 171 6.56 -8.08 -0.70
N VAL A 172 7.12 -6.92 -0.37
CA VAL A 172 7.89 -6.66 0.84
C VAL A 172 7.25 -5.54 1.65
N ILE A 173 6.84 -5.86 2.87
CA ILE A 173 6.27 -4.91 3.82
C ILE A 173 7.33 -4.53 4.87
N ASN A 174 7.51 -3.24 5.08
CA ASN A 174 8.26 -2.67 6.21
C ASN A 174 7.32 -1.86 7.11
N ASP A 175 6.91 -2.48 8.21
CA ASP A 175 5.91 -1.94 9.13
C ASP A 175 6.54 -1.41 10.43
N PHE A 176 7.39 -0.37 10.31
CA PHE A 176 8.12 0.14 11.47
C PHE A 176 7.32 1.14 12.33
N ASP A 177 6.61 0.64 13.36
CA ASP A 177 5.90 1.51 14.31
C ASP A 177 6.84 2.13 15.37
N TYR A 178 7.30 3.35 15.08
CA TYR A 178 8.07 4.20 15.99
C TYR A 178 7.35 4.48 17.33
N GLY A 179 6.01 4.49 17.35
CA GLY A 179 5.16 4.83 18.50
C GLY A 179 5.04 3.73 19.56
N LYS A 180 5.32 2.45 19.24
CA LYS A 180 5.40 1.34 20.21
C LYS A 180 6.64 1.47 21.14
N ALA A 181 7.58 2.36 20.84
CA ALA A 181 8.87 2.50 21.51
C ALA A 181 8.97 3.53 22.65
N PHE A 182 8.25 4.65 22.53
CA PHE A 182 8.51 5.84 23.34
C PHE A 182 7.25 6.24 24.11
N GLY A 183 7.11 5.68 25.32
CA GLY A 183 6.24 6.24 26.37
C GLY A 183 6.69 7.62 26.89
N GLY A 184 7.20 8.49 26.00
CA GLY A 184 7.81 9.79 26.32
C GLY A 184 7.11 11.00 25.69
N TYR A 185 6.31 10.82 24.63
CA TYR A 185 5.45 11.88 24.08
C TYR A 185 4.00 11.71 24.53
N GLY A 186 3.77 11.59 25.85
CA GLY A 186 2.47 11.87 26.47
C GLY A 186 1.25 11.11 25.92
N GLU A 187 1.44 9.97 25.26
CA GLU A 187 0.32 9.19 24.76
C GLU A 187 -0.09 8.18 25.82
N SER A 188 -1.30 8.40 26.34
CA SER A 188 -2.00 7.43 27.17
C SER A 188 -2.02 6.11 26.41
N SER A 189 -1.45 5.08 27.01
CA SER A 189 -1.31 3.70 26.56
C SER A 189 -2.67 2.98 26.36
N GLY A 190 -3.63 3.60 25.69
CA GLY A 190 -5.02 3.16 25.62
C GLY A 190 -5.92 3.96 24.69
N SER A 191 -5.40 4.58 23.63
CA SER A 191 -6.29 5.19 22.63
C SER A 191 -5.69 5.18 21.23
N LEU A 192 -6.36 4.38 20.41
CA LEU A 192 -6.65 4.53 18.98
C LEU A 192 -5.62 3.89 18.03
N ASN A 193 -6.07 2.81 17.40
CA ASN A 193 -5.72 2.38 16.04
C ASN A 193 -4.21 2.26 15.76
N LYS A 194 -3.61 1.17 16.26
CA LYS A 194 -2.24 0.71 15.93
C LYS A 194 -2.21 -0.76 15.52
N THR A 195 -3.31 -1.19 14.94
CA THR A 195 -3.48 -2.57 14.52
C THR A 195 -3.24 -2.55 13.05
N ASP A 196 -2.01 -2.85 12.68
CA ASP A 196 -1.63 -2.99 11.29
C ASP A 196 -2.26 -4.29 10.76
N ARG A 197 -2.78 -4.24 9.54
CA ARG A 197 -3.59 -5.32 8.95
C ARG A 197 -3.07 -5.68 7.57
N ILE A 198 -3.00 -6.98 7.28
CA ILE A 198 -2.98 -7.48 5.90
C ILE A 198 -4.39 -7.95 5.54
N GLU A 199 -4.96 -7.44 4.45
CA GLU A 199 -6.22 -7.92 3.89
C GLU A 199 -5.96 -8.78 2.65
N LEU A 200 -6.41 -10.03 2.70
CA LEU A 200 -6.24 -11.00 1.63
C LEU A 200 -7.48 -11.08 0.74
N GLY A 201 -7.26 -10.96 -0.57
CA GLY A 201 -8.32 -11.00 -1.59
C GLY A 201 -9.13 -12.30 -1.63
N VAL A 202 -10.31 -12.25 -2.29
CA VAL A 202 -11.33 -13.33 -2.31
C VAL A 202 -10.88 -14.70 -2.84
N SER A 203 -9.70 -14.79 -3.45
CA SER A 203 -9.15 -16.00 -4.07
C SER A 203 -8.05 -16.68 -3.24
N ILE A 204 -7.87 -16.22 -2.00
CA ILE A 204 -6.90 -16.75 -1.04
C ILE A 204 -7.67 -17.31 0.16
N ASP A 205 -7.47 -18.59 0.46
CA ASP A 205 -7.99 -19.26 1.66
C ASP A 205 -6.86 -19.56 2.66
N LYS A 206 -7.17 -19.68 3.95
CA LYS A 206 -6.18 -20.03 4.99
C LYS A 206 -5.39 -21.31 4.71
N ASN A 207 -5.98 -22.29 4.03
CA ASN A 207 -5.30 -23.54 3.67
C ASN A 207 -4.33 -23.37 2.50
N GLN A 208 -4.26 -22.18 1.91
CA GLN A 208 -3.35 -21.83 0.83
C GLN A 208 -2.20 -20.94 1.30
N LEU A 209 -2.09 -20.67 2.61
CA LEU A 209 -1.04 -19.82 3.17
C LEU A 209 0.02 -20.67 3.85
N TRP A 210 1.28 -20.42 3.51
CA TRP A 210 2.43 -21.09 4.11
C TRP A 210 3.30 -20.09 4.87
N PHE A 211 3.32 -20.20 6.19
CA PHE A 211 4.07 -19.31 7.08
C PHE A 211 5.45 -19.90 7.39
N SER A 212 6.50 -19.11 7.15
CA SER A 212 7.88 -19.51 7.43
C SER A 212 8.70 -18.36 8.01
N GLN A 213 9.63 -18.69 8.90
CA GLN A 213 10.66 -17.75 9.34
C GLN A 213 11.86 -17.83 8.41
N GLN A 214 12.26 -16.70 7.82
CA GLN A 214 13.47 -16.60 7.00
C GLN A 214 14.39 -15.51 7.57
N GLY A 215 15.42 -15.92 8.30
CA GLY A 215 16.26 -14.97 9.03
C GLY A 215 15.46 -14.26 10.11
N ASN A 216 15.34 -12.94 10.00
CA ASN A 216 14.53 -12.12 10.91
C ASN A 216 13.14 -11.77 10.34
N ASP A 217 12.81 -12.25 9.15
CA ASP A 217 11.58 -11.92 8.44
C ASP A 217 10.54 -13.03 8.65
N LEU A 218 9.26 -12.63 8.63
CA LEU A 218 8.17 -13.56 8.38
C LEU A 218 7.90 -13.59 6.88
N VAL A 219 7.78 -14.79 6.32
CA VAL A 219 7.42 -14.99 4.92
C VAL A 219 6.14 -15.81 4.85
N ILE A 220 5.20 -15.34 4.05
CA ILE A 220 3.90 -15.97 3.79
C ILE A 220 3.85 -16.27 2.30
N ASP A 221 4.06 -17.53 1.92
CA ASP A 221 3.89 -17.97 0.53
C ASP A 221 2.41 -18.30 0.27
N VAL A 222 1.90 -17.91 -0.90
CA VAL A 222 0.52 -18.21 -1.33
C VAL A 222 0.54 -19.38 -2.32
N ILE A 223 0.09 -20.54 -1.87
CA ILE A 223 0.08 -21.78 -2.64
C ILE A 223 -0.76 -21.62 -3.91
N GLY A 224 -0.23 -22.13 -5.03
CA GLY A 224 -0.87 -22.15 -6.34
C GLY A 224 -0.15 -21.29 -7.39
N GLU A 225 0.46 -20.19 -6.97
CA GLU A 225 1.20 -19.22 -7.80
C GLU A 225 2.54 -18.88 -7.13
N ASP A 226 3.35 -18.02 -7.74
CA ASP A 226 4.64 -17.53 -7.20
C ASP A 226 4.46 -16.23 -6.39
N ASP A 227 3.36 -16.18 -5.64
CA ASP A 227 2.92 -15.05 -4.82
C ASP A 227 3.49 -15.18 -3.39
N GLN A 228 4.03 -14.08 -2.85
CA GLN A 228 4.65 -14.05 -1.53
C GLN A 228 4.43 -12.70 -0.85
N ILE A 229 4.20 -12.74 0.46
CA ILE A 229 4.31 -11.57 1.33
C ILE A 229 5.50 -11.77 2.27
N ARG A 230 6.47 -10.86 2.23
CA ARG A 230 7.59 -10.79 3.17
C ARG A 230 7.41 -9.61 4.11
N ILE A 231 7.37 -9.89 5.41
CA ILE A 231 7.35 -8.85 6.45
C ILE A 231 8.74 -8.74 7.06
N GLU A 232 9.43 -7.64 6.75
CA GLU A 232 10.82 -7.42 7.16
C GLU A 232 10.94 -7.30 8.68
N SER A 233 11.96 -7.94 9.25
CA SER A 233 12.32 -7.76 10.66
C SER A 233 11.25 -8.16 11.70
N TRP A 234 10.21 -8.91 11.31
CA TRP A 234 9.19 -9.47 12.20
C TRP A 234 9.73 -10.03 13.54
N TYR A 235 10.84 -10.78 13.46
CA TYR A 235 11.48 -11.43 14.60
C TYR A 235 12.47 -10.53 15.36
N SER A 236 12.69 -9.30 14.90
CA SER A 236 13.54 -8.30 15.58
C SER A 236 12.82 -7.53 16.68
N GLY A 237 11.48 -7.59 16.73
CA GLY A 237 10.67 -7.07 17.82
C GLY A 237 9.28 -6.61 17.37
N ASP A 238 8.40 -6.36 18.34
CA ASP A 238 6.96 -6.06 18.13
C ASP A 238 6.68 -4.77 17.34
N ARG A 239 7.70 -4.03 16.91
CA ARG A 239 7.56 -2.78 16.12
C ARG A 239 7.66 -3.00 14.63
N TYR A 240 7.82 -4.25 14.19
CA TYR A 240 7.96 -4.66 12.80
C TYR A 240 6.89 -5.68 12.43
N ARG A 241 5.87 -5.83 13.28
CA ARG A 241 4.88 -6.89 13.18
C ARG A 241 3.55 -6.26 12.82
N ILE A 242 2.89 -6.93 11.88
CA ILE A 242 1.48 -6.75 11.56
C ILE A 242 0.65 -7.49 12.62
N GLU A 243 -0.33 -6.80 13.21
CA GLU A 243 -1.17 -7.37 14.27
C GLU A 243 -2.20 -8.38 13.74
N GLU A 244 -2.72 -8.15 12.54
CA GLU A 244 -3.87 -8.86 12.01
C GLU A 244 -3.70 -9.25 10.54
N ILE A 245 -4.10 -10.47 10.20
CA ILE A 245 -4.28 -10.90 8.81
C ILE A 245 -5.74 -11.33 8.65
N GLU A 246 -6.43 -10.68 7.73
CA GLU A 246 -7.85 -10.89 7.45
C GLU A 246 -8.05 -11.57 6.09
N LEU A 247 -8.89 -12.61 6.07
CA LEU A 247 -9.40 -13.18 4.83
C LEU A 247 -10.69 -12.47 4.40
N SER A 248 -11.00 -12.51 3.11
CA SER A 248 -12.23 -11.94 2.55
C SER A 248 -13.56 -12.43 3.16
N ASP A 249 -13.57 -13.57 3.85
CA ASP A 249 -14.75 -14.10 4.57
C ASP A 249 -14.87 -13.55 6.01
N GLY A 250 -13.92 -12.71 6.42
CA GLY A 250 -13.80 -12.09 7.75
C GLY A 250 -13.07 -12.95 8.77
N ALA A 251 -12.49 -14.10 8.38
CA ALA A 251 -11.66 -14.89 9.29
C ALA A 251 -10.34 -14.17 9.59
N MET A 252 -9.96 -14.16 10.86
CA MET A 252 -8.83 -13.37 11.36
C MET A 252 -7.73 -14.26 11.94
N LEU A 253 -6.49 -14.04 11.55
CA LEU A 253 -5.30 -14.54 12.23
C LEU A 253 -4.64 -13.37 12.97
N ILE A 254 -4.54 -13.46 14.30
CA ILE A 254 -3.86 -12.43 15.10
C ILE A 254 -2.40 -12.78 15.32
N GLU A 255 -1.55 -11.76 15.51
CA GLU A 255 -0.09 -11.85 15.72
C GLU A 255 0.33 -13.00 16.66
N SER A 256 -0.34 -13.11 17.82
CA SER A 256 -0.03 -14.13 18.83
C SER A 256 -0.23 -15.59 18.37
N GLN A 257 -0.95 -15.81 17.26
CA GLN A 257 -1.21 -17.11 16.67
C GLN A 257 -0.25 -17.44 15.51
N VAL A 258 0.44 -16.46 14.94
CA VAL A 258 1.33 -16.66 13.78
C VAL A 258 2.43 -17.68 14.08
N GLU A 259 3.07 -17.57 15.25
CA GLU A 259 4.18 -18.43 15.62
C GLU A 259 3.81 -19.92 15.68
N GLN A 260 2.55 -20.25 16.02
CA GLN A 260 2.11 -21.64 16.05
C GLN A 260 2.06 -22.25 14.65
N LEU A 261 1.67 -21.46 13.64
CA LEU A 261 1.64 -21.88 12.24
C LEU A 261 3.06 -22.06 11.72
N VAL A 262 3.94 -21.08 11.97
CA VAL A 262 5.36 -21.15 11.59
C VAL A 262 6.01 -22.41 12.17
N LEU A 263 5.82 -22.69 13.47
CA LEU A 263 6.39 -23.88 14.11
C LEU A 263 5.83 -25.20 13.55
N ALA A 264 4.53 -25.25 13.25
CA ALA A 264 3.91 -26.44 12.67
C ALA A 264 4.40 -26.71 11.24
N MET A 265 4.48 -25.66 10.42
CA MET A 265 4.88 -25.72 9.01
C MET A 265 6.38 -25.99 8.85
N ALA A 266 7.23 -25.55 9.78
CA ALA A 266 8.68 -25.75 9.75
C ALA A 266 9.14 -27.22 9.71
N SER A 267 8.26 -28.18 10.01
CA SER A 267 8.56 -29.62 9.94
C SER A 267 8.41 -30.23 8.55
N PHE A 268 7.96 -29.45 7.58
CA PHE A 268 7.69 -29.87 6.21
C PHE A 268 8.47 -29.00 5.21
N ASP A 269 8.69 -29.53 4.01
CA ASP A 269 9.20 -28.73 2.90
C ASP A 269 8.14 -27.68 2.48
N VAL A 270 8.59 -26.48 2.07
CA VAL A 270 7.70 -25.44 1.54
C VAL A 270 6.87 -26.02 0.40
N GLN A 271 5.57 -25.75 0.44
CA GLN A 271 4.61 -26.33 -0.49
C GLN A 271 4.64 -25.54 -1.81
N SER A 272 5.66 -25.80 -2.63
CA SER A 272 5.73 -25.27 -3.99
C SER A 272 4.77 -26.05 -4.89
N SER A 273 3.73 -25.45 -5.43
CA SER A 273 3.00 -26.11 -6.51
C SER A 273 2.17 -25.17 -7.36
N SER A 274 2.16 -25.48 -8.66
CA SER A 274 1.08 -25.15 -9.60
C SER A 274 -0.29 -25.79 -9.24
N SER A 275 -0.43 -26.26 -8.00
CA SER A 275 -1.64 -26.82 -7.41
C SER A 275 -2.08 -25.83 -6.35
N MET A 276 -3.38 -25.50 -6.35
CA MET A 276 -4.00 -24.56 -5.40
C MET A 276 -4.12 -25.14 -3.98
N ASP A 277 -3.84 -26.44 -3.82
CA ASP A 277 -4.03 -27.17 -2.57
C ASP A 277 -2.71 -27.67 -2.00
N LEU A 278 -2.62 -27.70 -0.67
CA LEU A 278 -1.59 -28.43 0.09
C LEU A 278 -1.53 -29.90 -0.34
N GLN A 279 -0.33 -30.48 -0.29
CA GLN A 279 -0.22 -31.93 -0.47
C GLN A 279 -1.03 -32.66 0.61
N ALA A 280 -1.87 -33.62 0.21
CA ALA A 280 -2.82 -34.29 1.12
C ALA A 280 -2.18 -34.87 2.41
N ALA A 281 -0.92 -35.31 2.36
CA ALA A 281 -0.22 -35.78 3.56
C ALA A 281 0.09 -34.64 4.55
N VAL A 282 0.43 -33.46 4.03
CA VAL A 282 0.72 -32.25 4.82
C VAL A 282 -0.58 -31.64 5.34
N ASP A 283 -1.60 -31.53 4.49
CA ASP A 283 -2.94 -31.06 4.88
C ASP A 283 -3.52 -31.88 6.05
N ASN A 284 -3.41 -33.22 5.99
CA ASN A 284 -3.90 -34.07 7.07
C ASN A 284 -3.26 -33.78 8.44
N GLU A 285 -1.99 -33.38 8.47
CA GLU A 285 -1.24 -33.06 9.69
C GLU A 285 -1.49 -31.61 10.15
N LEU A 286 -1.69 -30.67 9.22
CA LEU A 286 -1.81 -29.24 9.51
C LEU A 286 -3.25 -28.74 9.68
N GLN A 287 -4.26 -29.45 9.16
CA GLN A 287 -5.65 -28.97 9.12
C GLN A 287 -6.19 -28.51 10.49
N ILE A 288 -5.81 -29.18 11.59
CA ILE A 288 -6.27 -28.84 12.95
C ILE A 288 -5.61 -27.53 13.41
N VAL A 289 -4.29 -27.43 13.31
CA VAL A 289 -3.56 -26.23 13.75
C VAL A 289 -3.94 -25.02 12.90
N ILE A 290 -4.14 -25.19 11.59
CA ILE A 290 -4.67 -24.14 10.72
C ILE A 290 -6.06 -23.74 11.21
N ALA A 291 -7.00 -24.67 11.37
CA ALA A 291 -8.36 -24.32 11.79
C ALA A 291 -8.42 -23.62 13.17
N GLU A 292 -7.59 -24.03 14.13
CA GLU A 292 -7.54 -23.44 15.48
C GLU A 292 -6.80 -22.09 15.52
N SER A 293 -5.94 -21.80 14.53
CA SER A 293 -5.23 -20.53 14.43
C SER A 293 -6.11 -19.39 13.94
N TRP A 294 -7.11 -19.66 13.13
CA TRP A 294 -7.97 -18.62 12.55
C TRP A 294 -9.25 -18.44 13.37
N GLN A 295 -9.52 -17.21 13.78
CA GLN A 295 -10.72 -16.82 14.49
C GLN A 295 -11.88 -16.64 13.52
N SER A 296 -13.07 -17.08 13.92
CA SER A 296 -14.29 -16.81 13.14
C SER A 296 -14.58 -15.31 13.05
N PRO A 297 -15.26 -14.86 11.98
CA PRO A 297 -15.69 -13.49 11.84
C PRO A 297 -16.46 -13.03 13.08
N GLN A 298 -16.15 -11.84 13.58
CA GLN A 298 -16.94 -11.23 14.66
C GLN A 298 -18.30 -10.83 14.08
N VAL A 299 -19.37 -11.52 14.51
CA VAL A 299 -20.76 -11.31 14.06
C VAL A 299 -21.34 -10.02 14.62
#